data_AF-A0A8S1RCE8-F1
#
_entry.id   AF-A0A8S1RCE8-F1
#
_cell.length_a   1.000
_cell.length_b   1.000
_cell.length_c   1.000
_cell.angle_alpha   90.00
_cell.angle_beta   90.00
_cell.angle_gamma   90.00
#
_symmetry.space_group_name_H-M   'P 1'
#
loop_
_entity.id
_entity.type
_entity.pdbx_description
1 polymer ?
#
loop_
_entity_poly.entity_id
_entity_poly.type
_entity_poly.pdbx_seq_one_letter_code
_entity_poly.pdbx_strand_id
1 'polypeptide(L)'
;MLWIITLIHITYGIPCAYTLDDNKKPIPTDKEPWINQKMSACSFYQNTPVCCTESQDDGVGNDFISLDATFGSDGDGCDICAANMKRFWCVYSCDPRQGEFLKITGRANVTDPRNPNRTIDVQTVTLRIHPQVACDVYSSCKRTNFASQVSAMQTPGGFFTFQAEQGVSSSLQLIAIEFSESNSLIMPDMDNCNQTFQQAADGKTYDPYNFEIKKPCGCNTCEDSCDSEKNLYQQPGVFYGFEWQYVLFAWGWAILFAIGFTVYRQCIKKNNTIQQEEEEYIYN
;
A
#
# COMPACT_ATOMS: atom_id res chain seq x y z
N MET A 1 -53.65 9.38 -22.69
CA MET A 1 -52.72 10.36 -23.29
C MET A 1 -52.19 11.29 -22.19
N LEU A 2 -51.52 10.70 -21.18
CA LEU A 2 -51.10 11.41 -19.94
C LEU A 2 -49.93 10.66 -19.25
N TRP A 3 -48.98 10.15 -20.06
CA TRP A 3 -47.83 9.33 -19.61
C TRP A 3 -46.50 9.80 -20.24
N ILE A 4 -46.39 11.05 -20.68
CA ILE A 4 -45.19 11.58 -21.38
C ILE A 4 -44.52 12.77 -20.64
N ILE A 5 -45.03 13.21 -19.47
CA ILE A 5 -44.48 14.40 -18.78
C ILE A 5 -43.50 14.05 -17.63
N THR A 6 -43.31 12.78 -17.28
CA THR A 6 -42.46 12.35 -16.14
C THR A 6 -41.05 11.85 -16.52
N LEU A 7 -40.44 12.39 -17.58
CA LEU A 7 -39.04 12.09 -17.95
C LEU A 7 -38.24 13.32 -18.38
N ILE A 8 -38.55 14.48 -17.78
CA ILE A 8 -37.68 15.65 -17.78
C ILE A 8 -37.37 16.00 -16.32
N HIS A 9 -36.84 15.02 -15.58
CA HIS A 9 -35.92 15.38 -14.51
C HIS A 9 -34.61 15.72 -15.20
N ILE A 10 -34.56 17.01 -15.50
CA ILE A 10 -33.39 17.77 -15.89
C ILE A 10 -32.23 17.21 -15.09
N THR A 11 -31.33 16.52 -15.78
CA THR A 11 -30.00 16.21 -15.30
C THR A 11 -29.27 17.55 -15.15
N TYR A 12 -29.65 18.33 -14.14
CA TYR A 12 -28.81 19.41 -13.68
C TYR A 12 -27.56 18.71 -13.15
N GLY A 13 -26.50 18.75 -13.97
CA GLY A 13 -25.20 18.26 -13.55
C GLY A 13 -24.84 18.99 -12.26
N ILE A 14 -24.23 18.28 -11.32
CA ILE A 14 -23.67 18.94 -10.14
C ILE A 14 -22.64 19.96 -10.66
N PRO A 15 -22.75 21.24 -10.27
CA PRO A 15 -21.79 22.24 -10.71
C PRO A 15 -20.40 21.90 -10.18
N CYS A 16 -19.38 22.22 -10.98
CA CYS A 16 -18.00 22.14 -10.54
C CYS A 16 -17.77 23.09 -9.37
N ALA A 17 -16.89 22.76 -8.42
CA ALA A 17 -16.65 23.62 -7.25
C ALA A 17 -15.64 24.73 -7.56
N TYR A 18 -14.60 24.41 -8.35
CA TYR A 18 -13.62 25.39 -8.80
C TYR A 18 -13.07 25.07 -10.18
N THR A 19 -12.41 26.05 -10.77
CA THR A 19 -11.61 25.88 -12.00
C THR A 19 -10.42 26.84 -11.96
N LEU A 20 -9.54 26.79 -12.97
CA LEU A 20 -8.43 27.75 -13.09
C LEU A 20 -8.83 28.93 -13.99
N ASP A 21 -8.43 30.13 -13.61
CA ASP A 21 -8.49 31.32 -14.46
C ASP A 21 -7.34 31.35 -15.49
N ASP A 22 -7.33 32.39 -16.34
CA ASP A 22 -6.28 32.59 -17.35
C ASP A 22 -4.86 32.74 -16.74
N ASN A 23 -4.77 33.11 -15.46
CA ASN A 23 -3.53 33.23 -14.70
C ASN A 23 -3.18 31.95 -13.92
N LYS A 24 -3.87 30.83 -14.18
CA LYS A 24 -3.73 29.54 -13.47
C LYS A 24 -4.03 29.64 -11.98
N LYS A 25 -4.86 30.60 -11.56
CA LYS A 25 -5.32 30.72 -10.17
C LYS A 25 -6.64 29.99 -10.00
N PRO A 26 -6.81 29.25 -8.88
CA PRO A 26 -8.07 28.61 -8.59
C PRO A 26 -9.14 29.64 -8.25
N ILE A 27 -10.26 29.57 -8.94
CA ILE A 27 -11.44 30.42 -8.77
C ILE A 27 -12.67 29.55 -8.50
N PRO A 28 -13.60 29.98 -7.61
CA PRO A 28 -14.89 29.32 -7.48
C PRO A 28 -15.62 29.38 -8.83
N THR A 29 -16.35 28.33 -9.15
CA THR A 29 -17.17 28.27 -10.37
C THR A 29 -18.48 27.60 -10.03
N ASP A 30 -19.52 27.90 -10.79
CA ASP A 30 -20.78 27.15 -10.78
C ASP A 30 -21.05 26.55 -12.17
N LYS A 31 -19.99 26.43 -12.99
CA LYS A 31 -20.08 25.86 -14.34
C LYS A 31 -20.43 24.38 -14.25
N GLU A 32 -21.31 23.95 -15.15
CA GLU A 32 -21.56 22.53 -15.35
C GLU A 32 -20.30 21.84 -15.92
N PRO A 33 -20.09 20.55 -15.63
CA PRO A 33 -19.01 19.77 -16.21
C PRO A 33 -19.06 19.79 -17.74
N TRP A 34 -17.91 19.87 -18.39
CA TRP A 34 -17.80 19.92 -19.84
C TRP A 34 -16.90 18.80 -20.38
N ILE A 35 -17.08 18.46 -21.65
CA ILE A 35 -16.25 17.43 -22.28
C ILE A 35 -14.86 18.01 -22.58
N ASN A 36 -13.83 17.42 -22.00
CA ASN A 36 -12.45 17.69 -22.37
C ASN A 36 -11.88 16.55 -23.22
N GLN A 37 -11.41 16.88 -24.43
CA GLN A 37 -10.86 15.91 -25.38
C GLN A 37 -9.37 15.64 -25.14
N LYS A 38 -8.69 16.54 -24.43
CA LYS A 38 -7.25 16.49 -24.16
C LYS A 38 -7.03 16.37 -22.66
N MET A 39 -6.81 15.12 -22.25
CA MET A 39 -6.43 14.75 -20.90
C MET A 39 -5.11 13.98 -21.02
N SER A 40 -4.06 14.50 -20.41
CA SER A 40 -2.73 13.90 -20.37
C SER A 40 -2.55 13.08 -19.10
N ALA A 41 -2.84 13.65 -17.93
CA ALA A 41 -2.58 13.04 -16.63
C ALA A 41 -3.74 12.12 -16.21
N CYS A 42 -4.96 12.62 -16.27
CA CYS A 42 -6.18 11.89 -15.90
C CYS A 42 -6.88 11.31 -17.15
N SER A 43 -6.13 10.55 -17.95
CA SER A 43 -6.55 10.05 -19.27
C SER A 43 -7.85 9.24 -19.26
N PHE A 44 -8.20 8.60 -18.13
CA PHE A 44 -9.46 7.87 -17.97
C PHE A 44 -10.71 8.74 -18.01
N TYR A 45 -10.58 10.07 -17.85
CA TYR A 45 -11.66 11.03 -18.07
C TYR A 45 -11.72 11.57 -19.51
N GLN A 46 -10.85 11.13 -20.41
CA GLN A 46 -10.83 11.64 -21.78
C GLN A 46 -12.18 11.44 -22.49
N ASN A 47 -12.69 12.50 -23.12
CA ASN A 47 -14.00 12.52 -23.78
C ASN A 47 -15.20 12.31 -22.84
N THR A 48 -15.01 12.46 -21.53
CA THR A 48 -16.10 12.48 -20.54
C THR A 48 -16.30 13.88 -19.96
N PRO A 49 -17.47 14.18 -19.37
CA PRO A 49 -17.66 15.42 -18.64
C PRO A 49 -16.71 15.53 -17.45
N VAL A 50 -15.98 16.64 -17.35
CA VAL A 50 -15.02 16.94 -16.28
C VAL A 50 -15.17 18.37 -15.78
N CYS A 51 -14.59 18.64 -14.62
CA CYS A 51 -14.53 19.95 -13.99
C CYS A 51 -13.18 20.68 -14.14
N CYS A 52 -12.19 20.03 -14.73
CA CYS A 52 -10.85 20.59 -14.87
C CYS A 52 -10.54 21.03 -16.31
N THR A 53 -9.72 22.06 -16.44
CA THR A 53 -9.14 22.50 -17.72
C THR A 53 -7.94 21.62 -18.11
N GLU A 54 -7.55 21.65 -19.38
CA GLU A 54 -6.30 21.02 -19.85
C GLU A 54 -5.08 21.51 -19.05
N SER A 55 -5.02 22.81 -18.75
CA SER A 55 -3.95 23.39 -17.92
C SER A 55 -3.93 22.88 -16.47
N GLN A 56 -5.10 22.53 -15.91
CA GLN A 56 -5.22 21.98 -14.57
C GLN A 56 -4.80 20.51 -14.56
N ASP A 57 -5.22 19.74 -15.57
CA ASP A 57 -4.79 18.35 -15.77
C ASP A 57 -3.27 18.23 -15.95
N ASP A 58 -2.67 19.09 -16.79
CA ASP A 58 -1.21 19.16 -16.94
C ASP A 58 -0.52 19.55 -15.61
N GLY A 59 -1.13 20.44 -14.83
CA GLY A 59 -0.64 20.83 -13.51
C GLY A 59 -0.59 19.63 -12.56
N VAL A 60 -1.68 18.87 -12.48
CA VAL A 60 -1.78 17.63 -11.70
C VAL A 60 -0.75 16.59 -12.19
N GLY A 61 -0.58 16.46 -13.50
CA GLY A 61 0.43 15.56 -14.08
C GLY A 61 1.87 15.90 -13.69
N ASN A 62 2.20 17.19 -13.54
CA ASN A 62 3.53 17.60 -13.05
C ASN A 62 3.74 17.22 -11.58
N ASP A 63 2.69 17.28 -10.76
CA ASP A 63 2.76 16.87 -9.35
C ASP A 63 2.91 15.34 -9.20
N PHE A 64 2.45 14.56 -10.18
CA PHE A 64 2.61 13.09 -10.18
C PHE A 64 4.06 12.63 -10.19
N ILE A 65 4.98 13.42 -10.75
CA ILE A 65 6.42 13.13 -10.69
C ILE A 65 6.89 13.09 -9.23
N SER A 66 6.40 14.02 -8.40
CA SER A 66 6.74 14.05 -6.97
C SER A 66 6.10 12.89 -6.23
N LEU A 67 4.88 12.50 -6.61
CA LEU A 67 4.21 11.33 -6.02
C LEU A 67 4.94 10.04 -6.35
N ASP A 68 5.38 9.85 -7.60
CA ASP A 68 6.16 8.67 -8.02
C ASP A 68 7.50 8.59 -7.30
N ALA A 69 8.18 9.73 -7.16
CA ALA A 69 9.45 9.80 -6.43
C ALA A 69 9.31 9.55 -4.92
N THR A 70 8.11 9.76 -4.35
CA THR A 70 7.89 9.66 -2.89
C THR A 70 7.25 8.34 -2.50
N PHE A 71 6.26 7.89 -3.27
CA PHE A 71 5.39 6.77 -2.96
C PHE A 71 5.50 5.65 -3.99
N GLY A 72 5.97 5.95 -5.19
CA GLY A 72 6.18 4.97 -6.26
C GLY A 72 7.53 4.27 -6.16
N SER A 73 7.78 3.40 -7.12
CA SER A 73 8.99 2.59 -7.22
C SER A 73 10.27 3.38 -7.41
N ASP A 74 10.18 4.62 -7.90
CA ASP A 74 11.32 5.53 -8.10
C ASP A 74 11.95 5.96 -6.75
N GLY A 75 11.15 5.96 -5.67
CA GLY A 75 11.56 6.26 -4.30
C GLY A 75 11.60 5.06 -3.36
N ASP A 76 11.75 3.84 -3.89
CA ASP A 76 11.63 2.58 -3.12
C ASP A 76 10.26 2.40 -2.43
N GLY A 77 9.19 2.94 -3.04
CA GLY A 77 7.81 2.75 -2.63
C GLY A 77 7.08 1.63 -3.39
N CYS A 78 5.79 1.83 -3.61
CA CYS A 78 4.83 0.92 -4.24
C CYS A 78 4.05 1.68 -5.34
N ASP A 79 4.20 1.27 -6.60
CA ASP A 79 3.56 1.94 -7.74
C ASP A 79 2.02 1.94 -7.65
N ILE A 80 1.44 0.90 -7.04
CA ILE A 80 -0.02 0.80 -6.84
C ILE A 80 -0.51 1.89 -5.87
N CYS A 81 0.22 2.12 -4.78
CA CYS A 81 -0.05 3.25 -3.87
C CYS A 81 0.04 4.58 -4.62
N ALA A 82 1.10 4.78 -5.42
CA ALA A 82 1.25 5.98 -6.21
C ALA A 82 0.09 6.15 -7.20
N ALA A 83 -0.35 5.09 -7.89
CA ALA A 83 -1.49 5.10 -8.80
C ALA A 83 -2.81 5.44 -8.08
N ASN A 84 -3.08 4.84 -6.93
CA ASN A 84 -4.25 5.15 -6.09
C ASN A 84 -4.26 6.64 -5.69
N MET A 85 -3.10 7.18 -5.32
CA MET A 85 -2.95 8.60 -5.01
C MET A 85 -3.16 9.51 -6.22
N LYS A 86 -2.58 9.17 -7.38
CA LYS A 86 -2.80 9.91 -8.63
C LYS A 86 -4.28 9.95 -8.98
N ARG A 87 -4.96 8.80 -8.89
CA ARG A 87 -6.40 8.70 -9.09
C ARG A 87 -7.18 9.57 -8.11
N PHE A 88 -6.82 9.56 -6.83
CA PHE A 88 -7.45 10.43 -5.83
C PHE A 88 -7.35 11.91 -6.23
N TRP A 89 -6.18 12.38 -6.64
CA TRP A 89 -5.97 13.77 -7.05
C TRP A 89 -6.62 14.11 -8.40
N CYS A 90 -6.75 13.14 -9.30
CA CYS A 90 -7.58 13.26 -10.50
C CYS A 90 -9.06 13.44 -10.17
N VAL A 91 -9.61 12.64 -9.24
CA VAL A 91 -11.01 12.76 -8.80
C VAL A 91 -11.24 14.12 -8.14
N TYR A 92 -10.34 14.53 -7.23
CA TYR A 92 -10.38 15.85 -6.60
C TYR A 92 -10.45 16.99 -7.63
N SER A 93 -9.61 16.92 -8.68
CA SER A 93 -9.44 18.00 -9.65
C SER A 93 -10.49 18.00 -10.76
N CYS A 94 -10.86 16.83 -11.27
CA CYS A 94 -11.53 16.67 -12.56
C CYS A 94 -12.90 16.00 -12.49
N ASP A 95 -13.28 15.34 -11.38
CA ASP A 95 -14.55 14.59 -11.34
C ASP A 95 -15.76 15.49 -11.64
N PRO A 96 -16.72 15.05 -12.47
CA PRO A 96 -17.90 15.85 -12.79
C PRO A 96 -18.81 16.12 -11.60
N ARG A 97 -18.64 15.42 -10.47
CA ARG A 97 -19.41 15.62 -9.23
C ARG A 97 -18.62 16.39 -8.18
N GLN A 98 -17.58 17.12 -8.58
CA GLN A 98 -16.71 17.87 -7.67
C GLN A 98 -17.48 18.71 -6.64
N GLY A 99 -18.58 19.37 -7.05
CA GLY A 99 -19.41 20.18 -6.16
C GLY A 99 -20.13 19.41 -5.03
N GLU A 100 -20.23 18.08 -5.09
CA GLU A 100 -20.79 17.27 -4.00
C GLU A 100 -19.83 17.23 -2.81
N PHE A 101 -18.55 17.00 -3.07
CA PHE A 101 -17.56 16.70 -2.03
C PHE A 101 -16.57 17.82 -1.76
N LEU A 102 -16.48 18.83 -2.64
CA LEU A 102 -15.59 19.96 -2.48
C LEU A 102 -16.38 21.26 -2.30
N LYS A 103 -16.10 21.98 -1.22
CA LYS A 103 -16.73 23.25 -0.92
C LYS A 103 -15.70 24.35 -0.77
N ILE A 104 -15.85 25.44 -1.52
CA ILE A 104 -15.01 26.62 -1.36
C ILE A 104 -15.51 27.42 -0.16
N THR A 105 -14.64 27.67 0.81
CA THR A 105 -14.99 28.40 2.05
C THR A 105 -14.52 29.84 2.04
N GLY A 106 -13.53 30.18 1.21
CA GLY A 106 -13.08 31.55 1.05
C GLY A 106 -11.68 31.66 0.46
N ARG A 107 -10.98 32.73 0.82
CA ARG A 107 -9.56 32.94 0.52
C ARG A 107 -8.84 33.38 1.80
N ALA A 108 -7.57 33.03 1.91
CA ALA A 108 -6.72 33.41 3.02
C ALA A 108 -5.32 33.77 2.53
N ASN A 109 -4.68 34.73 3.21
CA ASN A 109 -3.26 34.97 3.04
C ASN A 109 -2.50 34.05 4.00
N VAL A 110 -1.70 33.15 3.46
CA VAL A 110 -0.88 32.21 4.23
C VAL A 110 0.59 32.43 3.94
N THR A 111 1.45 32.05 4.88
CA THR A 111 2.89 32.05 4.66
C THR A 111 3.25 30.90 3.72
N ASP A 112 4.04 31.18 2.69
CA ASP A 112 4.53 30.18 1.73
C ASP A 112 5.40 29.14 2.48
N PRO A 113 5.03 27.85 2.49
CA PRO A 113 5.81 26.80 3.14
C PRO A 113 7.25 26.69 2.60
N ARG A 114 7.49 27.11 1.35
CA ARG A 114 8.81 27.10 0.71
C ARG A 114 9.61 28.37 1.00
N ASN A 115 8.95 29.46 1.39
CA ASN A 115 9.60 30.73 1.68
C ASN A 115 8.89 31.49 2.82
N PRO A 116 9.39 31.42 4.06
CA PRO A 116 8.72 32.00 5.23
C PRO A 116 8.58 33.53 5.18
N ASN A 117 9.32 34.21 4.29
CA ASN A 117 9.26 35.67 4.13
C ASN A 117 8.21 36.12 3.10
N ARG A 118 7.51 35.17 2.46
CA ARG A 118 6.52 35.45 1.43
C ARG A 118 5.13 35.02 1.90
N THR A 119 4.16 35.92 1.79
CA THR A 119 2.74 35.57 1.92
C THR A 119 2.13 35.34 0.54
N ILE A 120 1.31 34.31 0.42
CA ILE A 120 0.57 33.98 -0.79
C ILE A 120 -0.92 33.96 -0.48
N ASP A 121 -1.72 34.45 -1.44
CA ASP A 121 -3.18 34.42 -1.38
C ASP A 121 -3.67 33.09 -1.95
N VAL A 122 -4.29 32.27 -1.10
CA VAL A 122 -4.74 30.91 -1.43
C VAL A 122 -6.25 30.80 -1.30
N GLN A 123 -6.85 29.95 -2.14
CA GLN A 123 -8.25 29.60 -2.01
C GLN A 123 -8.41 28.55 -0.91
N THR A 124 -9.27 28.82 0.07
CA THR A 124 -9.57 27.85 1.14
C THR A 124 -10.71 26.95 0.70
N VAL A 125 -10.49 25.64 0.79
CA VAL A 125 -11.44 24.62 0.36
C VAL A 125 -11.61 23.57 1.44
N THR A 126 -12.82 23.05 1.57
CA THR A 126 -13.14 21.90 2.43
C THR A 126 -13.40 20.71 1.53
N LEU A 127 -12.54 19.70 1.62
CA LEU A 127 -12.64 18.44 0.90
C LEU A 127 -13.21 17.37 1.83
N ARG A 128 -14.40 16.85 1.47
CA ARG A 128 -15.01 15.72 2.14
C ARG A 128 -14.57 14.42 1.50
N ILE A 129 -13.97 13.54 2.28
CA ILE A 129 -13.52 12.22 1.82
C ILE A 129 -14.35 11.15 2.50
N HIS A 130 -14.76 10.14 1.73
CA HIS A 130 -15.42 8.98 2.31
C HIS A 130 -14.41 8.22 3.20
N PRO A 131 -14.74 7.87 4.45
CA PRO A 131 -13.80 7.21 5.36
C PRO A 131 -13.13 5.97 4.76
N GLN A 132 -13.90 5.13 4.07
CA GLN A 132 -13.40 3.95 3.36
C GLN A 132 -12.32 4.30 2.33
N VAL A 133 -12.55 5.30 1.47
CA VAL A 133 -11.54 5.76 0.50
C VAL A 133 -10.27 6.23 1.20
N ALA A 134 -10.42 6.98 2.30
CA ALA A 134 -9.26 7.45 3.03
C ALA A 134 -8.45 6.30 3.63
N CYS A 135 -9.12 5.30 4.20
CA CYS A 135 -8.50 4.11 4.76
C CYS A 135 -7.79 3.27 3.70
N ASP A 136 -8.42 3.07 2.53
CA ASP A 136 -7.91 2.20 1.47
C ASP A 136 -6.74 2.85 0.71
N VAL A 137 -6.79 4.17 0.44
CA VAL A 137 -5.61 4.87 -0.10
C VAL A 137 -4.48 4.79 0.93
N TYR A 138 -4.78 5.08 2.20
CA TYR A 138 -3.78 5.06 3.26
C TYR A 138 -3.18 3.66 3.46
N SER A 139 -3.97 2.59 3.48
CA SER A 139 -3.51 1.22 3.68
C SER A 139 -2.53 0.80 2.59
N SER A 140 -2.78 1.21 1.34
CA SER A 140 -1.86 0.94 0.23
C SER A 140 -0.51 1.64 0.39
N CYS A 141 -0.48 2.79 1.07
CA CYS A 141 0.69 3.66 1.16
C CYS A 141 1.44 3.64 2.50
N LYS A 142 0.80 3.19 3.59
CA LYS A 142 1.32 3.37 4.97
C LYS A 142 2.67 2.72 5.24
N ARG A 143 3.06 1.70 4.48
CA ARG A 143 4.35 1.00 4.59
C ARG A 143 5.42 1.52 3.62
N THR A 144 5.09 2.47 2.74
CA THR A 144 6.11 3.14 1.94
C THR A 144 7.13 3.83 2.84
N ASN A 145 8.39 3.94 2.38
CA ASN A 145 9.47 4.51 3.19
C ASN A 145 9.14 5.91 3.70
N PHE A 146 8.54 6.75 2.85
CA PHE A 146 8.19 8.10 3.23
C PHE A 146 7.04 8.14 4.25
N ALA A 147 5.93 7.44 3.98
CA ALA A 147 4.77 7.44 4.88
C ALA A 147 5.09 6.84 6.26
N SER A 148 5.93 5.80 6.30
CA SER A 148 6.31 5.14 7.56
C SER A 148 7.27 5.97 8.42
N GLN A 149 8.06 6.86 7.82
CA GLN A 149 9.03 7.71 8.53
C GLN A 149 8.43 9.04 9.00
N VAL A 150 7.44 9.58 8.27
CA VAL A 150 6.81 10.86 8.62
C VAL A 150 5.71 10.63 9.66
N SER A 151 5.95 11.06 10.90
CA SER A 151 5.01 10.87 12.03
C SER A 151 3.61 11.45 11.76
N ALA A 152 3.54 12.56 11.03
CA ALA A 152 2.26 13.16 10.63
C ALA A 152 1.42 12.27 9.71
N MET A 153 2.03 11.31 9.01
CA MET A 153 1.35 10.40 8.09
C MET A 153 0.91 9.08 8.74
N GLN A 154 1.05 8.90 10.05
CA GLN A 154 0.73 7.62 10.72
C GLN A 154 -0.77 7.30 10.81
N THR A 155 -1.64 8.19 10.33
CA THR A 155 -3.10 7.98 10.30
C THR A 155 -3.65 8.44 8.95
N PRO A 156 -4.80 7.93 8.49
CA PRO A 156 -5.44 8.42 7.26
C PRO A 156 -5.65 9.94 7.27
N GLY A 157 -6.16 10.49 8.38
CA GLY A 157 -6.36 11.94 8.56
C GLY A 157 -5.07 12.74 8.43
N GLY A 158 -4.03 12.33 9.15
CA GLY A 158 -2.73 12.99 9.07
C GLY A 158 -2.07 12.86 7.70
N PHE A 159 -2.23 11.71 7.03
CA PHE A 159 -1.74 11.47 5.68
C PHE A 159 -2.36 12.44 4.66
N PHE A 160 -3.68 12.56 4.61
CA PHE A 160 -4.34 13.51 3.70
C PHE A 160 -4.10 14.96 4.07
N THR A 161 -4.05 15.28 5.37
CA THR A 161 -3.73 16.64 5.83
C THR A 161 -2.32 17.04 5.40
N PHE A 162 -1.34 16.15 5.54
CA PHE A 162 0.03 16.43 5.09
C PHE A 162 0.09 16.68 3.58
N GLN A 163 -0.61 15.88 2.78
CA GLN A 163 -0.64 16.09 1.34
C GLN A 163 -1.36 17.40 0.97
N ALA A 164 -2.47 17.72 1.66
CA ALA A 164 -3.20 18.97 1.49
C ALA A 164 -2.33 20.21 1.72
N GLU A 165 -1.42 20.17 2.70
CA GLU A 165 -0.46 21.27 2.96
C GLU A 165 0.49 21.51 1.78
N GLN A 166 0.81 20.48 0.98
CA GLN A 166 1.63 20.68 -0.23
C GLN A 166 0.87 21.47 -1.31
N GLY A 167 -0.47 21.37 -1.34
CA GLY A 167 -1.35 22.09 -2.26
C GLY A 167 -1.29 23.61 -2.11
N VAL A 168 -0.86 24.12 -0.96
CA VAL A 168 -0.65 25.56 -0.72
C VAL A 168 0.39 26.13 -1.68
N SER A 169 1.46 25.38 -1.92
CA SER A 169 2.59 25.83 -2.75
C SER A 169 2.41 25.53 -4.24
N SER A 170 1.76 24.40 -4.58
CA SER A 170 1.58 23.97 -5.97
C SER A 170 0.30 24.52 -6.60
N SER A 171 -0.83 24.39 -5.90
CA SER A 171 -2.17 24.66 -6.44
C SER A 171 -2.77 25.98 -5.92
N LEU A 172 -2.08 26.70 -5.03
CA LEU A 172 -2.58 27.90 -4.34
C LEU A 172 -3.91 27.63 -3.60
N GLN A 173 -4.03 26.43 -3.03
CA GLN A 173 -5.20 26.01 -2.26
C GLN A 173 -4.81 25.57 -0.86
N LEU A 174 -5.57 26.04 0.14
CA LEU A 174 -5.51 25.53 1.50
C LEU A 174 -6.66 24.54 1.68
N ILE A 175 -6.35 23.25 1.72
CA ILE A 175 -7.33 22.17 1.70
C ILE A 175 -7.56 21.67 3.13
N ALA A 176 -8.76 21.88 3.66
CA ALA A 176 -9.21 21.30 4.91
C ALA A 176 -9.89 19.95 4.64
N ILE A 177 -9.39 18.89 5.28
CA ILE A 177 -9.92 17.54 5.11
C ILE A 177 -11.03 17.27 6.14
N GLU A 178 -12.18 16.83 5.66
CA GLU A 178 -13.30 16.35 6.47
C GLU A 178 -13.65 14.92 6.07
N PHE A 179 -13.93 14.05 7.04
CA PHE A 179 -14.42 12.71 6.77
C PHE A 179 -15.94 12.68 6.89
N SER A 180 -16.63 12.20 5.85
CA SER A 180 -18.09 12.14 5.81
C SER A 180 -18.56 10.95 4.98
N GLU A 181 -19.61 10.26 5.43
CA GLU A 181 -20.28 9.17 4.69
C GLU A 181 -21.18 9.71 3.56
N SER A 182 -21.57 10.98 3.63
CA SER A 182 -22.44 11.64 2.66
C SER A 182 -21.75 12.83 2.01
N ASN A 183 -22.08 13.12 0.74
CA ASN A 183 -21.51 14.25 -0.01
C ASN A 183 -19.97 14.24 0.05
N SER A 184 -19.38 13.09 -0.24
CA SER A 184 -17.97 12.79 -0.03
C SER A 184 -17.35 12.21 -1.29
N LEU A 185 -16.04 12.40 -1.44
CA LEU A 185 -15.27 11.81 -2.53
C LEU A 185 -15.30 10.28 -2.39
N ILE A 186 -15.81 9.61 -3.43
CA ILE A 186 -15.87 8.16 -3.52
C ILE A 186 -14.97 7.64 -4.64
N MET A 187 -14.31 6.51 -4.39
CA MET A 187 -13.48 5.80 -5.35
C MET A 187 -13.81 4.31 -5.24
N PRO A 188 -14.76 3.79 -6.05
CA PRO A 188 -15.30 2.44 -5.85
C PRO A 188 -14.32 1.30 -6.17
N ASP A 189 -13.29 1.57 -6.99
CA ASP A 189 -12.43 0.51 -7.54
C ASP A 189 -10.97 0.68 -7.11
N MET A 190 -10.69 0.80 -5.82
CA MET A 190 -9.31 0.94 -5.34
C MET A 190 -8.52 -0.35 -5.56
N ASP A 191 -7.33 -0.22 -6.14
CA ASP A 191 -6.47 -1.38 -6.35
C ASP A 191 -5.73 -1.73 -5.06
N ASN A 192 -5.77 -3.02 -4.69
CA ASN A 192 -5.00 -3.54 -3.56
C ASN A 192 -3.54 -3.76 -3.98
N CYS A 193 -2.60 -3.62 -3.06
CA CYS A 193 -1.17 -3.79 -3.38
C CYS A 193 -0.76 -5.21 -3.80
N ASN A 194 -1.58 -6.21 -3.47
CA ASN A 194 -1.34 -7.60 -3.87
C ASN A 194 -1.87 -7.92 -5.27
N GLN A 195 -2.55 -6.96 -5.91
CA GLN A 195 -3.12 -7.14 -7.22
C GLN A 195 -2.02 -7.21 -8.27
N THR A 196 -2.16 -8.16 -9.18
CA THR A 196 -1.29 -8.32 -10.33
C THR A 196 -2.00 -7.81 -11.57
N PHE A 197 -1.31 -7.02 -12.37
CA PHE A 197 -1.84 -6.49 -13.63
C PHE A 197 -1.20 -7.21 -14.81
N GLN A 198 -1.94 -7.28 -15.92
CA GLN A 198 -1.42 -7.91 -17.14
C GLN A 198 -0.48 -6.95 -17.86
N GLN A 199 0.60 -7.51 -18.41
CA GLN A 199 1.55 -6.78 -19.22
C GLN A 199 0.89 -6.45 -20.58
N ALA A 200 0.94 -5.18 -20.97
CA ALA A 200 0.48 -4.72 -22.27
C ALA A 200 1.47 -5.11 -23.38
N ALA A 201 1.06 -4.91 -24.63
CA ALA A 201 1.84 -5.30 -25.81
C ALA A 201 3.18 -4.57 -25.94
N ASP A 202 3.33 -3.42 -25.26
CA ASP A 202 4.57 -2.63 -25.17
C ASP A 202 5.56 -3.16 -24.12
N GLY A 203 5.21 -4.23 -23.40
CA GLY A 203 6.01 -4.79 -22.32
C GLY A 203 5.91 -4.01 -21.01
N LYS A 204 5.04 -3.02 -20.91
CA LYS A 204 4.75 -2.29 -19.67
C LYS A 204 3.51 -2.84 -19.00
N THR A 205 3.37 -2.59 -17.71
CA THR A 205 2.20 -2.98 -16.94
C THR A 205 1.44 -1.72 -16.57
N TYR A 206 0.12 -1.73 -16.72
CA TYR A 206 -0.73 -0.58 -16.40
C TYR A 206 -1.88 -1.01 -15.50
N ASP A 207 -2.33 -0.09 -14.64
CA ASP A 207 -3.58 -0.24 -13.92
C ASP A 207 -4.80 0.00 -14.85
N PRO A 208 -6.04 -0.23 -14.39
CA PRO A 208 -7.25 0.02 -15.17
C PRO A 208 -7.45 1.50 -15.59
N TYR A 209 -6.69 2.43 -14.99
CA TYR A 209 -6.74 3.86 -15.22
C TYR A 209 -5.56 4.39 -16.05
N ASN A 210 -4.77 3.49 -16.66
CA ASN A 210 -3.58 3.75 -17.48
C ASN A 210 -2.38 4.37 -16.73
N PHE A 211 -2.27 4.17 -15.43
CA PHE A 211 -1.05 4.48 -14.68
C PHE A 211 -0.05 3.32 -14.79
N GLU A 212 1.20 3.64 -15.15
CA GLU A 212 2.27 2.65 -15.32
C GLU A 212 2.70 2.06 -13.96
N ILE A 213 2.70 0.74 -13.87
CA ILE A 213 3.18 -0.05 -12.74
C ILE A 213 4.53 -0.66 -13.15
N LYS A 214 5.63 -0.07 -12.70
CA LYS A 214 7.00 -0.48 -13.07
C LYS A 214 7.42 -1.74 -12.35
N LYS A 215 7.06 -1.88 -11.07
CA LYS A 215 7.35 -3.06 -10.25
C LYS A 215 6.19 -3.42 -9.32
N PRO A 216 5.95 -4.72 -9.06
CA PRO A 216 4.99 -5.13 -8.04
C PRO A 216 5.42 -4.67 -6.65
N CYS A 217 4.45 -4.42 -5.77
CA CYS A 217 4.73 -3.97 -4.41
C CYS A 217 5.30 -5.09 -3.55
N GLY A 218 6.32 -4.77 -2.75
CA GLY A 218 6.94 -5.71 -1.82
C GLY A 218 6.29 -5.65 -0.43
N CYS A 219 6.45 -6.70 0.37
CA CYS A 219 5.93 -6.74 1.75
C CYS A 219 6.46 -5.59 2.64
N ASN A 220 7.67 -5.08 2.35
CA ASN A 220 8.21 -3.94 3.09
C ASN A 220 7.51 -2.62 2.74
N THR A 221 6.95 -2.49 1.54
CA THR A 221 6.33 -1.26 1.04
C THR A 221 4.80 -1.30 1.07
N CYS A 222 4.20 -2.49 1.10
CA CYS A 222 2.77 -2.66 1.35
C CYS A 222 2.46 -3.91 2.17
N GLU A 223 1.49 -3.79 3.09
CA GLU A 223 1.14 -4.85 4.03
C GLU A 223 0.41 -6.01 3.36
N ASP A 224 -0.47 -5.71 2.40
CA ASP A 224 -1.27 -6.73 1.72
C ASP A 224 -0.42 -7.64 0.82
N SER A 225 0.78 -7.19 0.45
CA SER A 225 1.77 -7.98 -0.29
C SER A 225 2.55 -8.95 0.62
N CYS A 226 2.34 -8.90 1.94
CA CYS A 226 2.96 -9.84 2.87
C CYS A 226 2.20 -11.16 2.92
N ASP A 227 2.94 -12.25 2.81
CA ASP A 227 2.41 -13.59 3.03
C ASP A 227 2.25 -13.81 4.54
N SER A 228 1.05 -13.54 5.06
CA SER A 228 0.71 -13.71 6.48
C SER A 228 0.77 -15.16 6.94
N GLU A 229 0.76 -16.12 6.01
CA GLU A 229 0.84 -17.56 6.31
C GLU A 229 2.28 -18.08 6.38
N LYS A 230 3.25 -17.34 5.84
CA LYS A 230 4.67 -17.67 6.02
C LYS A 230 5.11 -17.29 7.43
N ASN A 231 4.98 -18.25 8.35
CA ASN A 231 5.69 -18.22 9.63
C ASN A 231 7.19 -18.05 9.37
N LEU A 232 7.68 -16.81 9.42
CA LEU A 232 9.10 -16.46 9.28
C LEU A 232 9.98 -17.19 10.30
N TYR A 233 9.37 -17.60 11.41
CA TYR A 233 9.98 -18.40 12.43
C TYR A 233 9.02 -19.52 12.84
N GLN A 234 9.22 -20.72 12.30
CA GLN A 234 8.71 -21.91 12.98
C GLN A 234 9.57 -22.10 14.22
N GLN A 235 8.93 -21.98 15.38
CA GLN A 235 9.61 -22.26 16.64
C GLN A 235 10.17 -23.68 16.55
N PRO A 236 11.50 -23.86 16.64
CA PRO A 236 12.08 -25.18 16.56
C PRO A 236 11.44 -26.04 17.65
N GLY A 237 10.99 -27.24 17.29
CA GLY A 237 10.47 -28.18 18.28
C GLY A 237 11.51 -28.42 19.38
N VAL A 238 11.07 -28.86 20.57
CA VAL A 238 11.95 -29.13 21.72
C VAL A 238 13.10 -30.10 21.37
N PHE A 239 12.94 -30.89 20.31
CA PHE A 239 13.91 -31.86 19.79
C PHE A 239 14.59 -31.41 18.49
N TYR A 240 14.47 -30.15 18.09
CA TYR A 240 15.16 -29.64 16.91
C TYR A 240 16.67 -29.64 17.17
N GLY A 241 17.41 -30.41 16.38
CA GLY A 241 18.83 -30.70 16.62
C GLY A 241 19.10 -31.94 17.48
N PHE A 242 18.06 -32.59 18.02
CA PHE A 242 18.19 -33.91 18.65
C PHE A 242 18.00 -35.01 17.60
N GLU A 243 19.10 -35.42 16.99
CA GLU A 243 19.11 -36.56 16.08
C GLU A 243 19.03 -37.88 16.86
N TRP A 244 17.81 -38.32 17.16
CA TRP A 244 17.53 -39.53 17.94
C TRP A 244 18.24 -40.79 17.41
N GLN A 245 18.50 -40.85 16.11
CA GLN A 245 19.21 -41.95 15.46
C GLN A 245 20.64 -42.09 15.97
N TYR A 246 21.40 -41.00 16.07
CA TYR A 246 22.76 -41.04 16.61
C TYR A 246 22.78 -41.37 18.09
N VAL A 247 21.82 -40.84 18.85
CA VAL A 247 21.71 -41.12 20.29
C VAL A 247 21.41 -42.59 20.53
N LEU A 248 20.45 -43.18 19.80
CA LEU A 248 20.17 -44.61 19.90
C LEU A 248 21.32 -45.46 19.41
N PHE A 249 22.01 -45.05 18.34
CA PHE A 249 23.16 -45.79 17.84
C PHE A 249 24.30 -45.81 18.87
N ALA A 250 24.64 -44.66 19.44
CA ALA A 250 25.70 -44.54 20.45
C ALA A 250 25.36 -45.35 21.72
N TRP A 251 24.15 -45.19 22.25
CA TRP A 251 23.72 -45.93 23.44
C TRP A 251 23.52 -47.43 23.17
N GLY A 252 23.01 -47.79 21.99
CA GLY A 252 22.86 -49.17 21.56
C GLY A 252 24.20 -49.90 21.52
N TRP A 253 25.24 -49.28 20.94
CA TRP A 253 26.58 -49.83 20.94
C TRP A 253 27.19 -49.92 22.33
N ALA A 254 27.02 -48.89 23.17
CA ALA A 254 27.52 -48.91 24.54
C ALA A 254 26.92 -50.09 25.35
N ILE A 255 25.61 -50.32 25.21
CA ILE A 255 24.90 -51.43 25.87
C ILE A 255 25.37 -52.79 25.32
N LEU A 256 25.44 -52.94 24.00
CA LEU A 256 25.91 -54.19 23.38
C LEU A 256 27.35 -54.51 23.79
N PHE A 257 28.22 -53.50 23.86
CA PHE A 257 29.60 -53.67 24.28
C PHE A 257 29.70 -54.08 25.76
N ALA A 258 28.89 -53.48 26.64
CA ALA A 258 28.84 -53.85 28.05
C ALA A 258 28.34 -55.29 28.27
N ILE A 259 27.32 -55.71 27.52
CA ILE A 259 26.81 -57.09 27.54
C ILE A 259 27.89 -58.06 27.00
N GLY A 260 28.50 -57.73 25.86
CA GLY A 260 29.56 -58.55 25.27
C GLY A 260 30.75 -58.73 26.22
N PHE A 261 31.18 -57.65 26.87
CA PHE A 261 32.29 -57.67 27.83
C PHE A 261 31.97 -58.49 29.09
N THR A 262 30.75 -58.38 29.62
CA THR A 262 30.33 -59.17 30.79
C THR A 262 30.23 -60.67 30.48
N VAL A 263 29.66 -61.04 29.33
CA VAL A 263 29.62 -62.44 28.86
C VAL A 263 31.03 -62.98 28.63
N TYR A 264 31.90 -62.19 27.98
CA TYR A 264 33.31 -62.57 27.74
C TYR A 264 34.05 -62.86 29.06
N ARG A 265 33.91 -62.00 30.08
CA ARG A 265 34.53 -62.23 31.40
C ARG A 265 34.00 -63.48 32.08
N GLN A 266 32.70 -63.78 31.96
CA GLN A 266 32.12 -65.00 32.52
C GLN A 266 32.67 -66.26 31.84
N CYS A 267 32.83 -66.24 30.51
CA CYS A 267 33.43 -67.35 29.77
C CYS A 267 34.89 -67.61 30.18
N ILE A 268 35.72 -66.56 30.32
CA ILE A 268 37.11 -66.70 30.80
C ILE A 268 37.14 -67.32 32.20
N LYS A 269 36.32 -66.81 33.12
CA LYS A 269 36.29 -67.31 34.49
C LYS A 269 35.93 -68.81 34.52
N LYS A 270 34.94 -69.22 33.74
CA LYS A 270 34.54 -70.63 33.62
C LYS A 270 35.66 -71.49 33.03
N ASN A 271 36.33 -71.04 31.99
CA ASN A 271 37.42 -71.78 31.35
C ASN A 271 38.61 -71.99 32.30
N ASN A 272 38.96 -70.96 33.08
CA ASN A 272 40.01 -71.07 34.09
C ASN A 272 39.62 -72.01 35.24
N THR A 273 38.32 -72.11 35.57
CA THR A 273 37.84 -73.04 36.61
C THR A 273 37.94 -74.49 36.13
N ILE A 274 37.59 -74.75 34.86
CA ILE A 274 37.71 -76.09 34.24
C ILE A 274 39.18 -76.54 34.18
N GLN A 275 40.11 -75.66 33.82
CA GLN A 275 41.54 -76.01 33.81
C GLN A 275 42.09 -76.35 35.21
N GLN A 276 41.61 -75.66 36.25
CA GLN A 276 41.99 -76.00 37.64
C GLN A 276 41.43 -77.36 38.08
N GLU A 277 40.19 -77.69 37.69
CA GLU A 277 39.60 -79.02 37.96
C GLU A 277 40.34 -80.13 37.19
N GLU A 278 40.79 -79.90 35.95
CA GLU A 278 41.59 -80.86 35.19
C GLU A 278 43.00 -81.07 35.78
N GLU A 279 43.66 -80.02 36.27
CA GLU A 279 44.96 -80.15 36.94
C GLU A 279 44.85 -80.93 38.27
N GLU A 280 43.82 -80.67 39.10
CA GLU A 280 43.60 -81.45 40.34
C GLU A 280 43.31 -82.94 40.10
N TYR A 281 42.75 -83.30 38.94
CA TYR A 281 42.47 -84.69 38.58
C TYR A 281 43.71 -85.46 38.09
N ILE A 282 44.75 -84.77 37.61
CA ILE A 282 45.99 -85.40 37.13
C ILE A 282 46.96 -85.68 38.30
N TYR A 283 46.89 -84.92 39.39
CA TYR A 283 47.81 -85.03 40.54
C TYR A 283 47.27 -85.82 41.74
N ASN A 284 46.04 -86.36 41.67
CA ASN A 284 45.47 -87.29 42.66
C ASN A 284 45.34 -88.70 42.06
#